data_AF-A0A8K0KE54-F1
#
_entry.id   AF-A0A8K0KE54-F1
#
_cell.length_a   1.000
_cell.length_b   1.000
_cell.length_c   1.000
_cell.angle_alpha   90.00
_cell.angle_beta   90.00
_cell.angle_gamma   90.00
#
_symmetry.space_group_name_H-M   'P 1'
#
loop_
_entity.id
_entity.type
_entity.pdbx_description
1 polymer ?
#
loop_
_entity_poly.entity_id
_entity_poly.type
_entity_poly.pdbx_seq_one_letter_code
_entity_poly.pdbx_strand_id
1 'polypeptide(L)'
;MLEDHFRDTTQELVIAGDFNARAPEWGMPQTNKRGRLILEMAARMDLMVLNMGNTPTYRRPGFGNSIPDLSLASETIAAIREEWRIGREMRNRTDPRNKIPHRWNYRKFDDVKFAEKLLSGIGDIPETSQIVKRRENAEDVVSSTMKILKCACDSFMPIIKRFINRKSAYWWTEEIAELRRNCLKLRRKAQRARRGAKGIDYSSEHKSARKELRIAIKRSKFRCWKALCDEVNADPWGLGYKIATQKIGALGSVGTMTAREMQKVVDELFPTHPLRTDAETEIDGSNIPAFSMGELEVAVSSLKNRKTPGPDCIPAEIRSHAVLEWRFKECTVFTKAVTILFATDLSLNDPDRSL
;
A
#
# COMPACT_ATOMS: atom_id res chain seq x y z
N MET A 1 14.03 12.25 -22.31
CA MET A 1 12.85 12.87 -21.66
C MET A 1 12.91 12.93 -20.14
N LEU A 2 13.30 11.90 -19.37
CA LEU A 2 13.76 12.12 -17.96
C LEU A 2 15.24 12.52 -17.93
N GLU A 3 16.03 11.83 -18.74
CA GLU A 3 17.50 11.96 -18.81
C GLU A 3 18.02 13.35 -19.16
N ASP A 4 17.26 14.14 -19.93
CA ASP A 4 17.67 15.46 -20.39
C ASP A 4 17.38 16.54 -19.33
N HIS A 5 16.58 16.23 -18.31
CA HIS A 5 16.20 17.18 -17.24
C HIS A 5 17.20 17.18 -16.07
N PHE A 6 17.99 16.12 -15.91
CA PHE A 6 18.93 15.94 -14.79
C PHE A 6 20.40 16.16 -15.16
N ARG A 7 20.70 16.45 -16.43
CA ARG A 7 22.09 16.65 -16.90
C ARG A 7 22.65 18.04 -16.59
N ASP A 8 21.79 19.04 -16.37
CA ASP A 8 22.20 20.42 -16.09
C ASP A 8 22.29 20.75 -14.60
N THR A 9 21.92 19.81 -13.72
CA THR A 9 21.93 20.04 -12.26
C THR A 9 23.20 19.46 -11.65
N THR A 10 24.09 20.31 -11.13
CA THR A 10 25.24 19.94 -10.27
C THR A 10 24.80 19.48 -8.87
N GLN A 11 23.56 18.99 -8.74
CA GLN A 11 22.93 18.70 -7.46
C GLN A 11 23.08 17.23 -7.09
N GLU A 12 23.22 17.01 -5.80
CA GLU A 12 23.24 15.68 -5.22
C GLU A 12 21.89 14.99 -5.41
N LEU A 13 21.87 13.89 -6.17
CA LEU A 13 20.63 13.24 -6.59
C LEU A 13 20.37 11.95 -5.80
N VAL A 14 19.12 11.74 -5.36
CA VAL A 14 18.60 10.45 -4.88
C VAL A 14 17.36 10.06 -5.67
N ILE A 15 17.34 8.84 -6.21
CA ILE A 15 16.20 8.27 -6.90
C ILE A 15 15.75 7.02 -6.13
N ALA A 16 14.52 7.00 -5.62
CA ALA A 16 13.97 5.83 -4.95
C ALA A 16 12.56 5.50 -5.45
N GLY A 17 12.24 4.22 -5.62
CA GLY A 17 10.91 3.81 -6.05
C GLY A 17 10.77 2.33 -6.41
N ASP A 18 9.57 1.94 -6.85
CA ASP A 18 9.28 0.61 -7.39
C ASP A 18 9.51 0.58 -8.91
N PHE A 19 10.60 -0.06 -9.33
CA PHE A 19 11.00 -0.14 -10.74
C PHE A 19 10.54 -1.44 -11.41
N ASN A 20 10.09 -2.43 -10.63
CA ASN A 20 9.79 -3.77 -11.12
C ASN A 20 10.91 -4.36 -12.03
N ALA A 21 12.16 -4.04 -11.69
CA ALA A 21 13.36 -4.41 -12.41
C ALA A 21 14.17 -5.48 -11.64
N ARG A 22 15.09 -6.17 -12.32
CA ARG A 22 15.92 -7.19 -11.71
C ARG A 22 17.35 -7.04 -12.19
N ALA A 23 18.31 -7.04 -11.25
CA ALA A 23 19.73 -7.17 -11.53
C ALA A 23 20.50 -7.64 -10.26
N PRO A 24 21.65 -8.32 -10.41
CA PRO A 24 22.54 -8.70 -9.30
C PRO A 24 22.96 -7.56 -8.39
N GLU A 25 23.09 -6.36 -8.93
CA GLU A 25 23.57 -5.14 -8.27
C GLU A 25 22.66 -4.73 -7.10
N TRP A 26 21.38 -5.14 -7.10
CA TRP A 26 20.45 -4.98 -5.98
C TRP A 26 19.89 -6.31 -5.46
N GLY A 27 20.66 -7.40 -5.61
CA GLY A 27 20.39 -8.67 -4.93
C GLY A 27 19.47 -9.65 -5.66
N MET A 28 19.17 -9.43 -6.95
CA MET A 28 18.40 -10.38 -7.76
C MET A 28 19.32 -11.35 -8.52
N PRO A 29 18.95 -12.62 -8.73
CA PRO A 29 19.85 -13.61 -9.35
C PRO A 29 20.13 -13.38 -10.84
N GLN A 30 19.32 -12.58 -11.54
CA GLN A 30 19.42 -12.38 -12.99
C GLN A 30 18.96 -10.98 -13.38
N THR A 31 19.64 -10.41 -14.37
CA THR A 31 19.28 -9.13 -14.98
C THR A 31 18.15 -9.31 -16.01
N ASN A 32 17.09 -8.51 -15.91
CA ASN A 32 16.04 -8.45 -16.93
C ASN A 32 16.20 -7.18 -17.81
N LYS A 33 15.42 -7.06 -18.89
CA LYS A 33 15.48 -5.90 -19.81
C LYS A 33 15.37 -4.56 -19.08
N ARG A 34 14.48 -4.45 -18.09
CA ARG A 34 14.31 -3.23 -17.28
C ARG A 34 15.53 -2.95 -16.39
N GLY A 35 16.09 -3.98 -15.77
CA GLY A 35 17.30 -3.85 -14.97
C GLY A 35 18.48 -3.36 -15.79
N ARG A 36 18.64 -3.86 -17.03
CA ARG A 36 19.67 -3.37 -17.95
C ARG A 36 19.53 -1.87 -18.24
N LEU A 37 18.33 -1.42 -18.61
CA LEU A 37 18.08 0.00 -18.89
C LEU A 37 18.37 0.90 -17.68
N ILE A 38 18.04 0.42 -16.47
CA ILE A 38 18.31 1.17 -15.24
C ILE A 38 19.81 1.21 -14.94
N LEU A 39 20.54 0.13 -15.16
CA LEU A 39 22.00 0.11 -15.00
C LEU A 39 22.69 1.02 -16.03
N GLU A 40 22.24 1.03 -17.28
CA GLU A 40 22.73 1.92 -18.32
C GLU A 40 22.47 3.40 -17.97
N MET A 41 21.26 3.71 -17.48
CA MET A 41 20.91 5.04 -16.99
C MET A 41 21.77 5.45 -15.78
N ALA A 42 21.91 4.56 -14.80
CA ALA A 42 22.69 4.81 -13.58
C ALA A 42 24.16 5.07 -13.92
N ALA A 43 24.76 4.26 -14.79
CA ALA A 43 26.13 4.45 -15.25
C ALA A 43 26.32 5.75 -16.03
N ARG A 44 25.31 6.20 -16.80
CA ARG A 44 25.39 7.45 -17.57
C ARG A 44 25.16 8.71 -16.72
N MET A 45 24.64 8.55 -15.50
CA MET A 45 24.34 9.62 -14.56
C MET A 45 25.21 9.55 -13.29
N ASP A 46 26.24 8.71 -13.29
CA ASP A 46 27.13 8.45 -12.14
C ASP A 46 26.36 8.17 -10.83
N LEU A 47 25.29 7.38 -10.94
CA LEU A 47 24.46 6.95 -9.81
C LEU A 47 24.87 5.57 -9.30
N MET A 48 25.05 5.48 -8.00
CA MET A 48 25.34 4.26 -7.27
C MET A 48 24.06 3.61 -6.74
N VAL A 49 24.00 2.28 -6.81
CA VAL A 49 22.93 1.49 -6.20
C VAL A 49 23.13 1.46 -4.69
N LEU A 50 22.13 1.95 -3.94
CA LEU A 50 22.17 1.95 -2.48
C LEU A 50 21.68 0.63 -1.86
N ASN A 51 20.89 -0.17 -2.58
CA ASN A 51 20.38 -1.42 -2.05
C ASN A 51 21.52 -2.37 -1.64
N MET A 52 21.46 -2.88 -0.40
CA MET A 52 22.46 -3.81 0.13
C MET A 52 21.85 -5.20 0.40
N GLY A 53 22.62 -6.23 0.05
CA GLY A 53 22.25 -7.63 0.30
C GLY A 53 21.16 -8.16 -0.63
N ASN A 54 20.55 -9.28 -0.23
CA ASN A 54 19.57 -10.02 -1.03
C ASN A 54 18.22 -10.16 -0.31
N THR A 55 17.97 -9.33 0.70
CA THR A 55 16.72 -9.39 1.46
C THR A 55 15.57 -8.93 0.55
N PRO A 56 14.50 -9.73 0.37
CA PRO A 56 13.41 -9.35 -0.53
C PRO A 56 12.58 -8.20 0.02
N THR A 57 12.40 -7.13 -0.77
CA THR A 57 11.46 -6.02 -0.47
C THR A 57 10.01 -6.41 -0.79
N TYR A 58 9.80 -7.37 -1.70
CA TYR A 58 8.50 -7.93 -2.03
C TYR A 58 8.45 -9.45 -1.82
N ARG A 59 7.51 -9.91 -0.99
CA ARG A 59 7.27 -11.34 -0.71
C ARG A 59 5.82 -11.71 -0.98
N ARG A 60 5.60 -12.70 -1.85
CA ARG A 60 4.27 -13.26 -2.11
C ARG A 60 4.26 -14.79 -1.95
N PRO A 61 3.42 -15.35 -1.05
CA PRO A 61 3.28 -16.79 -0.90
C PRO A 61 2.97 -17.49 -2.23
N GLY A 62 3.86 -18.38 -2.67
CA GLY A 62 3.71 -19.19 -3.88
C GLY A 62 4.10 -18.49 -5.20
N PHE A 63 4.58 -17.25 -5.17
CA PHE A 63 5.02 -16.50 -6.36
C PHE A 63 6.52 -16.15 -6.38
N GLY A 64 7.23 -16.42 -5.27
CA GLY A 64 8.66 -16.13 -5.12
C GLY A 64 8.93 -14.83 -4.38
N ASN A 65 10.21 -14.61 -4.10
CA ASN A 65 10.75 -13.41 -3.48
C ASN A 65 11.37 -12.52 -4.56
N SER A 66 11.20 -11.20 -4.47
CA SER A 66 11.81 -10.26 -5.40
C SER A 66 12.17 -8.94 -4.72
N ILE A 67 13.05 -8.17 -5.37
CA ILE A 67 13.51 -6.84 -4.95
C ILE A 67 13.19 -5.85 -6.08
N PRO A 68 11.92 -5.44 -6.24
CA PRO A 68 11.53 -4.47 -7.27
C PRO A 68 11.79 -3.01 -6.83
N ASP A 69 11.94 -2.75 -5.54
CA ASP A 69 12.19 -1.43 -4.96
C ASP A 69 13.69 -1.13 -4.97
N LEU A 70 14.08 -0.01 -5.59
CA LEU A 70 15.47 0.39 -5.80
C LEU A 70 15.68 1.81 -5.26
N SER A 71 16.87 2.04 -4.71
CA SER A 71 17.38 3.35 -4.32
C SER A 71 18.73 3.56 -5.03
N LEU A 72 18.84 4.65 -5.78
CA LEU A 72 20.04 5.10 -6.46
C LEU A 72 20.43 6.47 -5.89
N ALA A 73 21.72 6.76 -5.80
CA ALA A 73 22.16 8.11 -5.46
C ALA A 73 23.48 8.48 -6.10
N SER A 74 23.73 9.77 -6.22
CA SER A 74 25.05 10.31 -6.58
C SER A 74 26.14 9.83 -5.63
N GLU A 75 27.39 9.81 -6.10
CA GLU A 75 28.54 9.28 -5.36
C GLU A 75 28.73 9.96 -3.99
N THR A 76 28.53 11.28 -3.89
CA THR A 76 28.68 12.03 -2.63
C THR A 76 27.68 11.56 -1.57
N ILE A 77 26.40 11.41 -1.94
CA ILE A 77 25.36 10.90 -1.03
C ILE A 77 25.62 9.43 -0.68
N ALA A 78 26.05 8.63 -1.65
CA ALA A 78 26.34 7.22 -1.42
C ALA A 78 27.50 7.05 -0.41
N ALA A 79 28.47 7.96 -0.41
CA ALA A 79 29.63 7.94 0.48
C ALA A 79 29.30 8.31 1.95
N ILE A 80 28.33 9.20 2.18
CA ILE A 80 27.95 9.69 3.52
C ILE A 80 26.94 8.74 4.21
N ARG A 81 26.48 7.69 3.52
CA ARG A 81 25.42 6.81 4.03
C ARG A 81 25.90 5.85 5.13
N GLU A 82 25.35 6.00 6.33
CA GLU A 82 25.67 5.12 7.47
C GLU A 82 25.15 3.66 7.32
N GLU A 83 23.94 3.40 6.81
CA GLU A 83 23.46 2.02 6.60
C GLU A 83 22.15 1.95 5.79
N TRP A 84 22.16 1.42 4.55
CA TRP A 84 20.91 1.09 3.86
C TRP A 84 20.33 -0.21 4.40
N ARG A 85 19.07 -0.18 4.84
CA ARG A 85 18.38 -1.36 5.37
C ARG A 85 16.91 -1.37 4.96
N ILE A 86 16.39 -2.57 4.78
CA ILE A 86 14.95 -2.76 4.61
C ILE A 86 14.28 -2.55 5.96
N GLY A 87 13.41 -1.54 6.04
CA GLY A 87 12.64 -1.23 7.24
C GLY A 87 11.88 -2.47 7.76
N ARG A 88 12.11 -2.82 9.03
CA ARG A 88 11.45 -3.98 9.69
C ARG A 88 9.94 -3.80 9.86
N GLU A 89 9.41 -2.60 9.59
CA GLU A 89 8.00 -2.24 9.72
C GLU A 89 7.07 -2.70 8.59
N MET A 90 7.61 -3.36 7.55
CA MET A 90 6.79 -4.22 6.70
C MET A 90 6.35 -5.44 7.53
N ARG A 91 5.42 -5.21 8.49
CA ARG A 91 4.77 -6.24 9.29
C ARG A 91 4.35 -7.33 8.32
N ASN A 92 4.99 -8.50 8.46
CA ASN A 92 4.68 -9.67 7.65
C ASN A 92 3.17 -9.90 7.72
N ARG A 93 2.44 -9.55 6.64
CA ARG A 93 1.00 -9.86 6.47
C ARG A 93 0.73 -11.38 6.53
N THR A 94 1.78 -12.18 6.66
CA THR A 94 1.81 -13.63 6.65
C THR A 94 2.02 -14.28 8.02
N ASP A 95 2.29 -13.55 9.12
CA ASP A 95 2.23 -14.16 10.46
C ASP A 95 0.76 -14.35 10.86
N PRO A 96 0.28 -15.58 11.15
CA PRO A 96 -1.08 -15.80 11.65
C PRO A 96 -1.37 -15.08 12.97
N ARG A 97 -0.34 -14.69 13.75
CA ARG A 97 -0.44 -13.85 14.95
C ARG A 97 -0.57 -12.36 14.62
N ASN A 98 -0.17 -11.93 13.43
CA ASN A 98 -0.47 -10.59 12.93
C ASN A 98 -1.94 -10.55 12.52
N LYS A 99 -2.79 -10.15 13.48
CA LYS A 99 -4.19 -9.82 13.22
C LYS A 99 -4.22 -8.86 12.03
N ILE A 100 -4.88 -9.27 10.96
CA ILE A 100 -5.11 -8.44 9.77
C ILE A 100 -5.66 -7.09 10.25
N PRO A 101 -5.11 -5.97 9.76
CA PRO A 101 -5.30 -4.65 10.35
C PRO A 101 -6.78 -4.32 10.58
N HIS A 102 -7.07 -3.84 11.80
CA HIS A 102 -8.35 -3.31 12.21
C HIS A 102 -8.72 -2.16 11.27
N ARG A 103 -9.76 -2.32 10.44
CA ARG A 103 -10.21 -1.24 9.55
C ARG A 103 -11.46 -0.61 10.15
N TRP A 104 -11.33 0.62 10.61
CA TRP A 104 -12.46 1.41 11.09
C TRP A 104 -13.42 1.76 9.95
N ASN A 105 -14.71 1.72 10.24
CA ASN A 105 -15.74 2.09 9.28
C ASN A 105 -15.98 3.60 9.28
N TYR A 106 -15.23 4.33 8.47
CA TYR A 106 -15.39 5.78 8.32
C TYR A 106 -16.82 6.22 7.92
N ARG A 107 -17.64 5.35 7.30
CA ARG A 107 -19.04 5.71 7.00
C ARG A 107 -19.91 5.92 8.24
N LYS A 108 -19.45 5.48 9.40
CA LYS A 108 -20.12 5.66 10.69
C LYS A 108 -19.34 6.62 11.59
N PHE A 109 -18.52 7.49 10.99
CA PHE A 109 -17.78 8.51 11.70
C PHE A 109 -18.76 9.52 12.33
N ASP A 110 -18.49 9.86 13.59
CA ASP A 110 -19.21 10.82 14.41
C ASP A 110 -18.21 11.92 14.75
N ASP A 111 -18.38 13.08 14.12
CA ASP A 111 -17.45 14.21 14.14
C ASP A 111 -17.42 14.90 15.51
N VAL A 112 -18.58 15.11 16.12
CA VAL A 112 -18.73 15.76 17.43
C VAL A 112 -17.98 14.98 18.51
N LYS A 113 -18.22 13.67 18.61
CA LYS A 113 -17.56 12.85 19.64
C LYS A 113 -16.06 12.65 19.38
N PHE A 114 -15.67 12.65 18.11
CA PHE A 114 -14.26 12.59 17.73
C PHE A 114 -13.51 13.83 18.25
N ALA A 115 -14.05 15.04 18.05
CA ALA A 115 -13.47 16.28 18.55
C ALA A 115 -13.33 16.28 20.08
N GLU A 116 -14.41 15.93 20.81
CA GLU A 116 -14.38 15.86 22.28
C GLU A 116 -13.26 14.95 22.82
N LYS A 117 -13.11 13.75 22.26
CA LYS A 117 -12.11 12.79 22.72
C LYS A 117 -10.71 13.21 22.33
N LEU A 118 -10.53 13.74 21.13
CA LEU A 118 -9.25 14.25 20.66
C LEU A 118 -8.76 15.37 21.60
N LEU A 119 -9.65 16.30 21.96
CA LEU A 119 -9.38 17.39 22.89
C LEU A 119 -9.07 16.90 24.30
N SER A 120 -9.80 15.88 24.79
CA SER A 120 -9.54 15.30 26.13
C SER A 120 -8.16 14.66 26.26
N GLY A 121 -7.58 14.19 25.16
CA GLY A 121 -6.28 13.52 25.14
C GLY A 121 -5.09 14.46 24.92
N ILE A 122 -5.31 15.74 24.59
CA ILE A 122 -4.22 16.68 24.30
C ILE A 122 -3.28 16.84 25.51
N GLY A 123 -3.83 16.81 26.73
CA GLY A 123 -3.03 16.91 27.96
C GLY A 123 -2.12 15.71 28.23
N ASP A 124 -2.33 14.57 27.55
CA ASP A 124 -1.46 13.39 27.64
C ASP A 124 -0.24 13.52 26.71
N ILE A 125 -0.19 14.55 25.85
CA ILE A 125 0.95 14.78 24.96
C ILE A 125 2.01 15.59 25.74
N PRO A 126 3.26 15.09 25.84
CA PRO A 126 4.33 15.81 26.51
C PRO A 126 4.49 17.25 25.98
N GLU A 127 4.66 18.20 26.90
CA GLU A 127 4.75 19.61 26.57
C GLU A 127 6.01 19.91 25.76
N THR A 128 5.85 20.70 24.69
CA THR A 128 6.88 20.78 23.65
C THR A 128 8.14 21.54 24.06
N SER A 129 8.04 22.33 25.13
CA SER A 129 9.15 23.05 25.76
C SER A 129 10.25 22.11 26.30
N GLN A 130 9.94 20.82 26.50
CA GLN A 130 10.89 19.80 26.95
C GLN A 130 11.50 18.94 25.83
N ILE A 131 11.07 19.12 24.56
CA ILE A 131 11.55 18.30 23.41
C ILE A 131 12.87 18.83 22.83
N VAL A 132 13.71 19.42 23.65
CA VAL A 132 14.93 20.07 23.19
C VAL A 132 16.11 19.09 23.35
N LYS A 133 16.54 18.50 22.21
CA LYS A 133 17.87 17.92 21.89
C LYS A 133 18.03 16.40 21.66
N ARG A 134 17.01 15.53 21.76
CA ARG A 134 17.20 14.08 21.51
C ARG A 134 16.03 13.42 20.76
N ARG A 135 16.37 12.46 19.87
CA ARG A 135 15.47 11.63 19.06
C ARG A 135 14.38 10.93 19.87
N GLU A 136 14.73 10.45 21.06
CA GLU A 136 13.85 9.70 21.97
C GLU A 136 12.60 10.54 22.35
N ASN A 137 12.77 11.84 22.59
CA ASN A 137 11.66 12.73 22.97
C ASN A 137 10.66 12.95 21.83
N ALA A 138 11.10 12.87 20.56
CA ALA A 138 10.21 13.01 19.41
C ALA A 138 9.41 11.73 19.14
N GLU A 139 10.03 10.56 19.35
CA GLU A 139 9.35 9.26 19.24
C GLU A 139 8.24 9.13 20.29
N ASP A 140 8.46 9.63 21.51
CA ASP A 140 7.45 9.64 22.57
C ASP A 140 6.23 10.51 22.24
N VAL A 141 6.45 11.71 21.68
CA VAL A 141 5.34 12.56 21.25
C VAL A 141 4.55 11.91 20.11
N VAL A 142 5.23 11.38 19.09
CA VAL A 142 4.52 10.67 18.01
C VAL A 142 3.76 9.46 18.56
N SER A 143 4.35 8.69 19.46
CA SER A 143 3.71 7.53 20.08
C SER A 143 2.44 7.93 20.85
N SER A 144 2.53 8.98 21.68
CA SER A 144 1.39 9.51 22.45
C SER A 144 0.29 10.07 21.55
N THR A 145 0.65 10.84 20.52
CA THR A 145 -0.31 11.36 19.55
C THR A 145 -1.00 10.25 18.76
N MET A 146 -0.24 9.25 18.30
CA MET A 146 -0.78 8.09 17.59
C MET A 146 -1.68 7.23 18.51
N LYS A 147 -1.35 7.14 19.79
CA LYS A 147 -2.17 6.45 20.80
C LYS A 147 -3.51 7.17 20.99
N ILE A 148 -3.52 8.50 21.10
CA ILE A 148 -4.74 9.30 21.21
C ILE A 148 -5.62 9.12 19.98
N LEU A 149 -5.05 9.26 18.78
CA LEU A 149 -5.78 9.07 17.51
C LEU A 149 -6.38 7.67 17.42
N LYS A 150 -5.63 6.64 17.81
CA LYS A 150 -6.12 5.26 17.84
C LYS A 150 -7.24 5.08 18.86
N CYS A 151 -7.11 5.59 20.07
CA CYS A 151 -8.15 5.53 21.11
C CYS A 151 -9.43 6.25 20.67
N ALA A 152 -9.32 7.39 20.00
CA ALA A 152 -10.45 8.08 19.41
C ALA A 152 -11.10 7.23 18.31
N CYS A 153 -10.31 6.66 17.39
CA CYS A 153 -10.82 5.79 16.35
C CYS A 153 -11.54 4.54 16.92
N ASP A 154 -10.94 3.87 17.91
CA ASP A 154 -11.51 2.68 18.56
C ASP A 154 -12.81 2.97 19.32
N SER A 155 -12.96 4.17 19.85
CA SER A 155 -14.13 4.56 20.64
C SER A 155 -15.35 4.88 19.76
N PHE A 156 -15.15 5.46 18.57
CA PHE A 156 -16.26 6.03 17.78
C PHE A 156 -16.50 5.34 16.44
N MET A 157 -15.50 4.65 15.87
CA MET A 157 -15.70 3.92 14.64
C MET A 157 -15.80 2.42 14.92
N PRO A 158 -16.91 1.76 14.52
CA PRO A 158 -16.94 0.31 14.59
C PRO A 158 -15.96 -0.27 13.59
N ILE A 159 -15.27 -1.32 14.00
CA ILE A 159 -14.41 -2.09 13.09
C ILE A 159 -15.31 -2.70 12.00
N ILE A 160 -14.90 -2.56 10.74
CA ILE A 160 -15.53 -3.23 9.61
C ILE A 160 -15.45 -4.74 9.86
N LYS A 161 -16.58 -5.31 10.28
CA LYS A 161 -16.74 -6.76 10.36
C LYS A 161 -16.54 -7.31 8.95
N ARG A 162 -15.75 -8.38 8.85
CA ARG A 162 -15.62 -9.09 7.57
C ARG A 162 -17.02 -9.46 7.10
N PHE A 163 -17.27 -9.34 5.80
CA PHE A 163 -18.41 -10.00 5.17
C PHE A 163 -18.24 -11.52 5.34
N ILE A 164 -18.68 -12.04 6.49
CA ILE A 164 -18.67 -13.48 6.80
C ILE A 164 -19.77 -14.17 5.99
N ASN A 165 -20.83 -13.45 5.62
CA ASN A 165 -21.96 -13.99 4.87
C ASN A 165 -21.83 -13.77 3.36
N ARG A 166 -20.70 -14.14 2.76
CA ARG A 166 -20.70 -14.34 1.29
C ARG A 166 -21.56 -15.56 1.03
N LYS A 167 -22.70 -15.37 0.36
CA LYS A 167 -23.50 -16.49 -0.14
C LYS A 167 -22.57 -17.42 -0.92
N SER A 168 -22.59 -18.71 -0.58
CA SER A 168 -21.86 -19.71 -1.34
C SER A 168 -22.33 -19.66 -2.80
N ALA A 169 -21.43 -19.99 -3.72
CA ALA A 169 -21.84 -20.07 -5.12
C ALA A 169 -22.96 -21.11 -5.24
N TYR A 170 -23.95 -20.87 -6.12
CA TYR A 170 -25.10 -21.76 -6.29
C TYR A 170 -24.74 -23.22 -6.61
N TRP A 171 -23.56 -23.45 -7.19
CA TRP A 171 -23.02 -24.77 -7.54
C TRP A 171 -22.11 -25.37 -6.47
N TRP A 172 -21.93 -24.71 -5.32
CA TRP A 172 -21.04 -25.16 -4.25
C TRP A 172 -21.68 -26.27 -3.43
N THR A 173 -20.94 -27.36 -3.25
CA THR A 173 -21.35 -28.54 -2.47
C THR A 173 -20.20 -29.00 -1.57
N GLU A 174 -20.49 -29.80 -0.55
CA GLU A 174 -19.45 -30.37 0.34
C GLU A 174 -18.46 -31.25 -0.44
N GLU A 175 -18.95 -32.00 -1.43
CA GLU A 175 -18.13 -32.75 -2.39
C GLU A 175 -17.08 -31.86 -3.07
N ILE A 176 -17.49 -30.69 -3.59
CA ILE A 176 -16.57 -29.74 -4.24
C ILE A 176 -15.62 -29.12 -3.22
N ALA A 177 -16.08 -28.88 -1.98
CA ALA A 177 -15.24 -28.38 -0.91
C ALA A 177 -14.11 -29.37 -0.58
N GLU A 178 -14.42 -30.65 -0.47
CA GLU A 178 -13.46 -31.73 -0.22
C GLU A 178 -12.49 -31.92 -1.39
N LEU A 179 -12.99 -31.99 -2.63
CA LEU A 179 -12.15 -32.05 -3.82
C LEU A 179 -11.21 -30.85 -3.93
N ARG A 180 -11.68 -29.64 -3.55
CA ARG A 180 -10.84 -28.44 -3.51
C ARG A 180 -9.79 -28.52 -2.41
N ARG A 181 -10.14 -29.01 -1.21
CA ARG A 181 -9.19 -29.25 -0.11
C ARG A 181 -8.08 -30.19 -0.56
N ASN A 182 -8.44 -31.32 -1.18
CA ASN A 182 -7.48 -32.29 -1.70
C ASN A 182 -6.60 -31.71 -2.81
N CYS A 183 -7.20 -31.05 -3.82
CA CYS A 183 -6.45 -30.40 -4.90
C CYS A 183 -5.43 -29.38 -4.38
N LEU A 184 -5.79 -28.57 -3.36
CA LEU A 184 -4.88 -27.60 -2.76
C LEU A 184 -3.77 -28.28 -1.93
N LYS A 185 -4.08 -29.36 -1.22
CA LYS A 185 -3.09 -30.19 -0.50
C LYS A 185 -2.03 -30.72 -1.46
N LEU A 186 -2.46 -31.34 -2.56
CA LEU A 186 -1.56 -31.90 -3.58
C LEU A 186 -0.76 -30.81 -4.30
N ARG A 187 -1.37 -29.66 -4.60
CA ARG A 187 -0.66 -28.50 -5.16
C ARG A 187 0.51 -28.07 -4.27
N ARG A 188 0.28 -27.94 -2.95
CA ARG A 188 1.32 -27.57 -1.98
C ARG A 188 2.42 -28.63 -1.92
N LYS A 189 2.06 -29.92 -1.96
CA LYS A 189 3.01 -31.06 -1.98
C LYS A 189 3.91 -31.00 -3.21
N ALA A 190 3.32 -30.83 -4.41
CA ALA A 190 4.05 -30.68 -5.66
C ALA A 190 4.97 -29.46 -5.69
N GLN A 191 4.50 -28.31 -5.16
CA GLN A 191 5.28 -27.08 -5.10
C GLN A 191 6.52 -27.21 -4.20
N ARG A 192 6.40 -27.90 -3.04
CA ARG A 192 7.54 -28.12 -2.13
C ARG A 192 8.58 -29.08 -2.73
N ALA A 193 8.13 -30.10 -3.46
CA ALA A 193 8.99 -31.12 -4.05
C ALA A 193 9.52 -30.76 -5.45
N ARG A 194 9.35 -29.51 -5.91
CA ARG A 194 9.63 -29.10 -7.30
C ARG A 194 11.07 -29.34 -7.77
N ARG A 195 12.03 -29.44 -6.85
CA ARG A 195 13.46 -29.68 -7.15
C ARG A 195 13.91 -31.14 -6.97
N GLY A 196 13.00 -32.10 -6.78
CA GLY A 196 13.33 -33.51 -6.57
C GLY A 196 12.55 -34.46 -7.48
N ALA A 197 13.03 -35.71 -7.62
CA ALA A 197 12.41 -36.74 -8.46
C ALA A 197 10.94 -37.02 -8.12
N LYS A 198 10.57 -36.93 -6.83
CA LYS A 198 9.18 -37.06 -6.34
C LYS A 198 8.27 -35.90 -6.78
N GLY A 199 8.83 -34.79 -7.29
CA GLY A 199 8.06 -33.64 -7.77
C GLY A 199 7.25 -33.92 -9.03
N ILE A 200 7.70 -34.85 -9.88
CA ILE A 200 6.98 -35.27 -11.10
C ILE A 200 5.70 -36.01 -10.73
N ASP A 201 5.80 -36.96 -9.79
CA ASP A 201 4.68 -37.76 -9.31
C ASP A 201 3.61 -36.90 -8.63
N TYR A 202 4.01 -36.04 -7.68
CA TYR A 202 3.07 -35.11 -7.02
C TYR A 202 2.45 -34.10 -8.00
N SER A 203 3.16 -33.72 -9.06
CA SER A 203 2.62 -32.87 -10.11
C SER A 203 1.53 -33.61 -10.91
N SER A 204 1.73 -34.90 -11.18
CA SER A 204 0.73 -35.78 -11.80
C SER A 204 -0.51 -35.92 -10.92
N GLU A 205 -0.34 -36.26 -9.63
CA GLU A 205 -1.44 -36.35 -8.65
C GLU A 205 -2.25 -35.05 -8.59
N HIS A 206 -1.59 -33.89 -8.53
CA HIS A 206 -2.25 -32.58 -8.55
C HIS A 206 -3.01 -32.33 -9.85
N LYS A 207 -2.47 -32.73 -11.02
CA LYS A 207 -3.18 -32.61 -12.30
C LYS A 207 -4.47 -33.43 -12.30
N SER A 208 -4.42 -34.67 -11.79
CA SER A 208 -5.59 -35.55 -11.66
C SER A 208 -6.64 -34.97 -10.72
N ALA A 209 -6.27 -34.58 -9.51
CA ALA A 209 -7.21 -33.95 -8.56
C ALA A 209 -7.79 -32.62 -9.09
N ARG A 210 -7.02 -31.85 -9.86
CA ARG A 210 -7.53 -30.64 -10.54
C ARG A 210 -8.50 -30.98 -11.67
N LYS A 211 -8.33 -32.11 -12.35
CA LYS A 211 -9.28 -32.59 -13.38
C LYS A 211 -10.59 -33.01 -12.70
N GLU A 212 -10.53 -33.80 -11.64
CA GLU A 212 -11.70 -34.22 -10.85
C GLU A 212 -12.49 -33.03 -10.32
N LEU A 213 -11.82 -32.07 -9.67
CA LEU A 213 -12.47 -30.85 -9.19
C LEU A 213 -13.18 -30.08 -10.31
N ARG A 214 -12.56 -29.96 -11.50
CA ARG A 214 -13.19 -29.30 -12.65
C ARG A 214 -14.42 -30.05 -13.13
N ILE A 215 -14.35 -31.38 -13.20
CA ILE A 215 -15.48 -32.23 -13.60
C ILE A 215 -16.64 -32.08 -12.60
N ALA A 216 -16.36 -32.17 -11.30
CA ALA A 216 -17.37 -32.02 -10.25
C ALA A 216 -18.04 -30.63 -10.29
N ILE A 217 -17.27 -29.56 -10.48
CA ILE A 217 -17.83 -28.20 -10.66
C ILE A 217 -18.72 -28.14 -11.91
N LYS A 218 -18.28 -28.71 -13.04
CA LYS A 218 -19.08 -28.72 -14.28
C LYS A 218 -20.38 -29.49 -14.10
N ARG A 219 -20.34 -30.67 -13.46
CA ARG A 219 -21.51 -31.49 -13.14
C ARG A 219 -22.47 -30.75 -12.21
N SER A 220 -21.95 -30.15 -11.14
CA SER A 220 -22.78 -29.39 -10.19
C SER A 220 -23.47 -28.20 -10.85
N LYS A 221 -22.73 -27.41 -11.65
CA LYS A 221 -23.32 -26.32 -12.43
C LYS A 221 -24.42 -26.80 -13.37
N PHE A 222 -24.20 -27.92 -14.05
CA PHE A 222 -25.20 -28.50 -14.95
C PHE A 222 -26.46 -28.95 -14.19
N ARG A 223 -26.31 -29.62 -13.04
CA ARG A 223 -27.45 -30.00 -12.18
C ARG A 223 -28.26 -28.79 -11.73
N CYS A 224 -27.59 -27.75 -11.23
CA CYS A 224 -28.26 -26.51 -10.82
C CYS A 224 -28.95 -25.80 -11.99
N TRP A 225 -28.33 -25.79 -13.18
CA TRP A 225 -28.94 -25.23 -14.37
C TRP A 225 -30.20 -25.99 -14.78
N LYS A 226 -30.14 -27.34 -14.81
CA LYS A 226 -31.28 -28.18 -15.12
C LYS A 226 -32.43 -27.95 -14.13
N ALA A 227 -32.14 -27.94 -12.82
CA ALA A 227 -33.13 -27.65 -11.79
C ALA A 227 -33.78 -26.27 -11.96
N LEU A 228 -33.00 -25.26 -12.36
CA LEU A 228 -33.54 -23.92 -12.65
C LEU A 228 -34.45 -23.93 -13.88
N CYS A 229 -34.11 -24.65 -14.95
CA CYS A 229 -34.98 -24.82 -16.12
C CYS A 229 -36.29 -25.53 -15.75
N ASP A 230 -36.20 -26.60 -14.95
CA ASP A 230 -37.36 -27.33 -14.47
C ASP A 230 -38.26 -26.45 -13.59
N GLU A 231 -37.67 -25.60 -12.73
CA GLU A 231 -38.40 -24.61 -11.92
C GLU A 231 -39.10 -23.57 -12.79
N VAL A 232 -38.44 -23.01 -13.82
CA VAL A 232 -39.06 -22.01 -14.72
C VAL A 232 -40.26 -22.58 -15.46
N ASN A 233 -40.23 -23.86 -15.83
CA ASN A 233 -41.37 -24.53 -16.45
C ASN A 233 -42.55 -24.68 -15.48
N ALA A 234 -42.30 -24.77 -14.17
CA ALA A 234 -43.33 -24.92 -13.14
C ALA A 234 -43.84 -23.58 -12.60
N ASP A 235 -42.95 -22.61 -12.38
CA ASP A 235 -43.24 -21.24 -11.94
C ASP A 235 -42.49 -20.23 -12.82
N PRO A 236 -43.18 -19.67 -13.84
CA PRO A 236 -42.60 -18.66 -14.72
C PRO A 236 -42.17 -17.37 -14.00
N TRP A 237 -42.66 -17.10 -12.77
CA TRP A 237 -42.35 -15.90 -11.98
C TRP A 237 -41.39 -16.17 -10.81
N GLY A 238 -40.83 -17.38 -10.73
CA GLY A 238 -39.97 -17.86 -9.66
C GLY A 238 -38.51 -17.36 -9.70
N LEU A 239 -37.57 -18.20 -9.29
CA LEU A 239 -36.14 -17.84 -9.21
C LEU A 239 -35.55 -17.45 -10.57
N GLY A 240 -35.95 -18.13 -11.66
CA GLY A 240 -35.47 -17.83 -13.01
C GLY A 240 -35.83 -16.41 -13.46
N TYR A 241 -37.07 -15.99 -13.22
CA TYR A 241 -37.53 -14.62 -13.49
C TYR A 241 -36.76 -13.57 -12.68
N LYS A 242 -36.52 -13.82 -11.40
CA LYS A 242 -35.72 -12.93 -10.53
C LYS A 242 -34.27 -12.80 -11.02
N ILE A 243 -33.66 -13.90 -11.48
CA ILE A 243 -32.29 -13.88 -12.04
C ILE A 243 -32.24 -13.05 -13.33
N ALA A 244 -33.24 -13.19 -14.21
CA ALA A 244 -33.30 -12.44 -15.45
C ALA A 244 -33.50 -10.94 -15.20
N THR A 245 -34.49 -10.57 -14.39
CA THR A 245 -34.85 -9.17 -14.12
C THR A 245 -33.80 -8.39 -13.33
N GLN A 246 -33.09 -9.03 -12.39
CA GLN A 246 -31.95 -8.41 -11.71
C GLN A 246 -30.82 -7.99 -12.66
N LYS A 247 -30.70 -8.63 -13.83
CA LYS A 247 -29.68 -8.29 -14.84
C LYS A 247 -30.14 -7.22 -15.83
N ILE A 248 -31.45 -7.06 -16.00
CA ILE A 248 -32.04 -6.07 -16.91
C ILE A 248 -31.94 -4.64 -16.31
N GLY A 249 -31.96 -4.52 -14.97
CA GLY A 249 -31.85 -3.23 -14.27
C GLY A 249 -30.47 -2.57 -14.22
N ALA A 250 -29.45 -3.11 -14.90
CA ALA A 250 -28.07 -2.61 -14.79
C ALA A 250 -27.29 -2.58 -16.11
N LEU A 251 -27.96 -2.66 -17.26
CA LEU A 251 -27.35 -2.36 -18.55
C LEU A 251 -27.77 -0.95 -18.96
N GLY A 252 -27.21 0.05 -18.26
CA GLY A 252 -27.10 1.38 -18.85
C GLY A 252 -26.32 1.19 -20.15
N SER A 253 -26.99 1.36 -21.28
CA SER A 253 -26.34 1.36 -22.59
C SER A 253 -25.18 2.35 -22.51
N VAL A 254 -23.95 1.85 -22.60
CA VAL A 254 -22.82 2.73 -22.88
C VAL A 254 -23.00 3.12 -24.33
N GLY A 255 -23.67 4.25 -24.53
CA GLY A 255 -23.75 4.87 -25.85
C GLY A 255 -22.33 4.96 -26.40
N THR A 256 -22.16 4.58 -27.66
CA THR A 256 -20.92 4.82 -28.40
C THR A 256 -20.55 6.29 -28.25
N MET A 257 -19.53 6.57 -27.43
CA MET A 257 -19.00 7.92 -27.25
C MET A 257 -18.54 8.43 -28.61
N THR A 258 -19.00 9.62 -28.97
CA THR A 258 -18.53 10.31 -30.16
C THR A 258 -17.05 10.64 -30.04
N ALA A 259 -16.35 10.81 -31.18
CA ALA A 259 -14.93 11.18 -31.18
C ALA A 259 -14.64 12.46 -30.37
N ARG A 260 -15.61 13.38 -30.31
CA ARG A 260 -15.51 14.63 -29.54
C ARG A 260 -15.59 14.39 -28.03
N GLU A 261 -16.42 13.45 -27.59
CA GLU A 261 -16.50 13.06 -26.17
C GLU A 261 -15.26 12.29 -25.74
N MET A 262 -14.70 11.44 -26.62
CA MET A 262 -13.42 10.79 -26.35
C MET A 262 -12.29 11.81 -26.21
N GLN A 263 -12.24 12.81 -27.09
CA GLN A 263 -11.24 13.88 -26.99
C GLN A 263 -11.38 14.64 -25.67
N LYS A 264 -12.61 14.97 -25.26
CA LYS A 264 -12.88 15.65 -24.00
C LYS A 264 -12.42 14.84 -22.79
N VAL A 265 -12.63 13.52 -22.81
CA VAL A 265 -12.14 12.61 -21.75
C VAL A 265 -10.61 12.51 -21.76
N VAL A 266 -9.97 12.50 -22.93
CA VAL A 266 -8.51 12.50 -23.03
C VAL A 266 -7.92 13.80 -22.50
N ASP A 267 -8.50 14.95 -22.85
CA ASP A 267 -8.04 16.27 -22.39
C ASP A 267 -8.23 16.43 -20.86
N GLU A 268 -9.26 15.81 -20.29
CA GLU A 268 -9.53 15.83 -18.85
C GLU A 268 -8.66 14.81 -18.06
N LEU A 269 -8.34 13.66 -18.66
CA LEU A 269 -7.47 12.64 -18.05
C LEU A 269 -5.98 12.94 -18.21
N PHE A 270 -5.60 13.66 -19.27
CA PHE A 270 -4.23 14.04 -19.59
C PHE A 270 -4.15 15.55 -19.87
N PRO A 271 -4.46 16.40 -18.88
CA PRO A 271 -4.34 17.83 -19.06
C PRO A 271 -2.88 18.19 -19.36
N THR A 272 -2.69 19.07 -20.34
CA THR A 272 -1.36 19.60 -20.65
C THR A 272 -0.93 20.47 -19.48
N HIS A 273 -0.15 19.91 -18.57
CA HIS A 273 0.39 20.65 -17.44
C HIS A 273 1.48 21.61 -17.94
N PRO A 274 1.51 22.87 -17.49
CA PRO A 274 2.69 23.71 -17.68
C PRO A 274 3.90 22.98 -17.08
N LEU A 275 5.07 23.17 -17.69
CA LEU A 275 6.33 22.67 -17.14
C LEU A 275 6.40 23.11 -15.68
N ARG A 276 6.62 22.15 -14.81
CA ARG A 276 6.61 22.34 -13.37
C ARG A 276 7.81 23.19 -13.01
N THR A 277 7.61 24.50 -12.92
CA THR A 277 8.55 25.44 -12.28
C THR A 277 8.38 25.33 -10.78
N ASP A 278 8.55 24.13 -10.22
CA ASP A 278 8.87 24.04 -8.80
C ASP A 278 10.23 24.75 -8.71
N ALA A 279 10.26 25.95 -8.13
CA ALA A 279 11.53 26.59 -7.81
C ALA A 279 12.32 25.57 -6.98
N GLU A 280 13.52 25.22 -7.43
CA GLU A 280 14.45 24.45 -6.61
C GLU A 280 14.67 25.28 -5.34
N THR A 281 14.02 24.87 -4.25
CA THR A 281 14.25 25.50 -2.96
C THR A 281 15.62 25.01 -2.52
N GLU A 282 16.64 25.85 -2.64
CA GLU A 282 17.91 25.63 -1.95
C GLU A 282 17.62 25.67 -0.46
N ILE A 283 17.49 24.50 0.16
CA ILE A 283 17.38 24.37 1.60
C ILE A 283 18.80 24.34 2.14
N ASP A 284 19.21 25.43 2.80
CA ASP A 284 20.42 25.43 3.62
C ASP A 284 20.25 24.39 4.73
N GLY A 285 21.01 23.29 4.65
CA GLY A 285 20.96 22.17 5.58
C GLY A 285 21.29 22.55 7.03
N SER A 286 21.85 23.74 7.27
CA SER A 286 22.13 24.25 8.62
C SER A 286 20.89 24.84 9.31
N ASN A 287 19.82 25.16 8.57
CA ASN A 287 18.63 25.80 9.12
C ASN A 287 17.34 25.37 8.39
N ILE A 288 16.90 24.13 8.64
CA ILE A 288 15.62 23.64 8.11
C ILE A 288 14.48 24.36 8.84
N PRO A 289 13.65 25.15 8.14
CA PRO A 289 12.52 25.80 8.78
C PRO A 289 11.50 24.75 9.26
N ALA A 290 10.84 25.02 10.38
CA ALA A 290 9.68 24.24 10.79
C ALA A 290 8.58 24.38 9.72
N PHE A 291 7.92 23.27 9.37
CA PHE A 291 6.82 23.33 8.42
C PHE A 291 5.66 24.16 9.01
N SER A 292 5.00 24.92 8.15
CA SER A 292 3.89 25.79 8.50
C SER A 292 2.57 25.04 8.58
N MET A 293 1.58 25.63 9.26
CA MET A 293 0.20 25.12 9.23
C MET A 293 -0.38 25.08 7.82
N GLY A 294 -0.01 26.03 6.96
CA GLY A 294 -0.42 26.04 5.56
C GLY A 294 0.11 24.84 4.80
N GLU A 295 1.38 24.48 4.99
CA GLU A 295 1.97 23.28 4.38
C GLU A 295 1.33 21.99 4.89
N LEU A 296 1.00 21.93 6.19
CA LEU A 296 0.29 20.79 6.76
C LEU A 296 -1.12 20.64 6.15
N GLU A 297 -1.84 21.75 5.94
CA GLU A 297 -3.15 21.75 5.30
C GLU A 297 -3.10 21.32 3.84
N VAL A 298 -2.09 21.79 3.09
CA VAL A 298 -1.84 21.33 1.71
C VAL A 298 -1.53 19.83 1.68
N ALA A 299 -0.66 19.36 2.59
CA ALA A 299 -0.31 17.95 2.67
C ALA A 299 -1.54 17.08 2.97
N VAL A 300 -2.36 17.49 3.93
CA VAL A 300 -3.58 16.78 4.33
C VAL A 300 -4.64 16.79 3.23
N SER A 301 -4.86 17.93 2.56
CA SER A 301 -5.83 18.04 1.47
C SER A 301 -5.42 17.25 0.23
N SER A 302 -4.11 17.04 0.03
CA SER A 302 -3.59 16.18 -1.03
C SER A 302 -3.80 14.67 -0.79
N LEU A 303 -4.13 14.26 0.46
CA LEU A 303 -4.34 12.86 0.79
C LEU A 303 -5.57 12.30 0.07
N LYS A 304 -5.36 11.20 -0.66
CA LYS A 304 -6.45 10.53 -1.37
C LYS A 304 -7.34 9.75 -0.39
N ASN A 305 -8.58 10.21 -0.26
CA ASN A 305 -9.62 9.54 0.53
C ASN A 305 -9.86 8.10 0.06
N ARG A 306 -10.33 7.25 0.98
CA ARG A 306 -10.71 5.85 0.77
C ARG A 306 -9.57 4.93 0.29
N LYS A 307 -8.32 5.41 0.31
CA LYS A 307 -7.15 4.56 0.08
C LYS A 307 -6.91 3.61 1.24
N THR A 308 -6.01 2.66 1.02
CA THR A 308 -5.63 1.73 2.09
C THR A 308 -4.82 2.52 3.11
N PRO A 309 -5.21 2.51 4.40
CA PRO A 309 -4.45 3.20 5.42
C PRO A 309 -3.06 2.58 5.59
N GLY A 310 -2.14 3.34 6.18
CA GLY A 310 -0.79 2.90 6.46
C GLY A 310 -0.71 1.80 7.52
N PRO A 311 0.50 1.45 7.99
CA PRO A 311 0.71 0.43 9.05
C PRO A 311 0.00 0.74 10.37
N ASP A 312 -0.33 2.01 10.61
CA ASP A 312 -1.11 2.55 11.73
C ASP A 312 -2.63 2.28 11.63
N CYS A 313 -3.11 1.91 10.45
CA CYS A 313 -4.52 1.64 10.11
C CYS A 313 -5.44 2.87 10.18
N ILE A 314 -4.90 4.07 10.39
CA ILE A 314 -5.67 5.33 10.49
C ILE A 314 -6.05 5.78 9.08
N PRO A 315 -7.34 5.96 8.76
CA PRO A 315 -7.78 6.49 7.47
C PRO A 315 -7.24 7.91 7.24
N ALA A 316 -6.95 8.25 5.97
CA ALA A 316 -6.50 9.59 5.60
C ALA A 316 -7.50 10.66 6.04
N GLU A 317 -8.79 10.35 5.98
CA GLU A 317 -9.88 11.23 6.39
C GLU A 317 -9.78 11.65 7.86
N ILE A 318 -9.33 10.75 8.74
CA ILE A 318 -9.16 11.04 10.17
C ILE A 318 -8.00 12.00 10.40
N ARG A 319 -6.93 11.88 9.60
CA ARG A 319 -5.80 12.82 9.68
C ARG A 319 -6.26 14.23 9.28
N SER A 320 -7.15 14.32 8.29
CA SER A 320 -7.74 15.60 7.90
C SER A 320 -8.57 16.24 9.00
N HIS A 321 -9.45 15.48 9.65
CA HIS A 321 -10.24 15.97 10.77
C HIS A 321 -9.38 16.35 11.98
N ALA A 322 -8.36 15.56 12.32
CA ALA A 322 -7.47 15.86 13.44
C ALA A 322 -6.73 17.19 13.27
N VAL A 323 -6.23 17.48 12.05
CA VAL A 323 -5.53 18.74 11.76
C VAL A 323 -6.48 19.94 11.82
N LEU A 324 -7.73 19.79 11.37
CA LEU A 324 -8.74 20.85 11.46
C LEU A 324 -9.15 21.14 12.91
N GLU A 325 -9.31 20.11 13.75
CA GLU A 325 -9.66 20.29 15.17
C GLU A 325 -8.51 20.90 15.98
N TRP A 326 -7.27 20.49 15.72
CA TRP A 326 -6.08 21.05 16.37
C TRP A 326 -5.73 22.48 15.90
N ARG A 327 -6.32 22.95 14.81
CA ARG A 327 -6.21 24.35 14.34
C ARG A 327 -6.73 25.35 15.37
N PHE A 328 -7.69 24.95 16.22
CA PHE A 328 -8.41 25.87 17.09
C PHE A 328 -7.77 26.09 18.47
N LYS A 329 -6.83 25.25 18.92
CA LYS A 329 -6.11 25.43 20.20
C LYS A 329 -4.64 25.00 20.09
N GLU A 330 -3.78 26.01 19.96
CA GLU A 330 -2.31 26.00 20.11
C GLU A 330 -1.54 24.84 19.47
N CYS A 331 -1.24 25.03 18.18
CA CYS A 331 -0.48 24.14 17.31
C CYS A 331 1.05 24.21 17.50
N THR A 332 1.53 24.26 18.74
CA THR A 332 2.98 24.14 19.05
C THR A 332 3.46 22.70 19.10
N VAL A 333 2.56 21.75 19.39
CA VAL A 333 2.88 20.33 19.59
C VAL A 333 3.14 19.61 18.27
N PHE A 334 2.30 19.82 17.27
CA PHE A 334 2.36 19.09 16.00
C PHE A 334 3.48 19.58 15.09
N THR A 335 3.67 20.91 15.01
CA THR A 335 4.76 21.57 14.29
C THR A 335 6.12 21.12 14.82
N LYS A 336 6.35 21.24 16.13
CA LYS A 336 7.66 20.93 16.71
C LYS A 336 8.00 19.42 16.69
N ALA A 337 7.03 18.52 16.87
CA ALA A 337 7.30 17.08 16.87
C ALA A 337 7.71 16.53 15.48
N VAL A 338 7.06 17.01 14.42
CA VAL A 338 7.41 16.60 13.05
C VAL A 338 8.66 17.33 12.55
N THR A 339 8.91 18.58 12.95
CA THR A 339 10.17 19.27 12.64
C THR A 339 11.39 18.57 13.26
N ILE A 340 11.27 18.05 14.49
CA ILE A 340 12.39 17.37 15.15
C ILE A 340 12.72 16.04 14.46
N LEU A 341 11.73 15.28 14.00
CA LEU A 341 11.98 14.02 13.26
C LEU A 341 12.72 14.23 11.95
N PHE A 342 12.51 15.35 11.26
CA PHE A 342 13.23 15.69 10.02
C PHE A 342 14.55 16.42 10.27
N ALA A 343 14.67 17.22 11.35
CA ALA A 343 15.91 17.93 11.69
C ALA A 343 17.00 17.02 12.29
N THR A 344 16.63 15.94 12.99
CA THR A 344 17.63 15.01 13.56
C THR A 344 18.31 14.11 12.53
N ASP A 345 17.81 14.04 11.28
CA ASP A 345 18.52 13.35 10.19
C ASP A 345 19.63 14.23 9.57
N LEU A 346 19.67 15.53 9.87
CA LEU A 346 20.68 16.46 9.32
C LEU A 346 21.75 16.90 10.33
N SER A 347 21.55 16.70 11.63
CA SER A 347 22.49 17.16 12.67
C SER A 347 23.46 16.09 13.20
N LEU A 348 23.60 14.93 12.54
CA LEU A 348 24.58 13.90 12.91
C LEU A 348 25.95 14.11 12.26
N ASN A 349 26.12 15.14 11.42
CA ASN A 349 27.38 15.50 10.77
C ASN A 349 28.04 16.73 11.42
N ASP A 350 28.34 16.66 12.72
CA ASP A 350 29.32 17.58 13.33
C ASP A 350 30.64 16.81 13.56
N PRO A 351 31.66 16.97 12.70
CA PRO A 351 32.91 16.23 12.78
C PRO A 351 33.81 16.63 13.97
N ASP A 352 33.44 17.63 14.79
CA ASP A 352 34.30 18.15 15.88
C ASP A 352 34.05 17.55 17.27
N ARG A 353 33.32 16.43 17.39
CA ARG A 353 33.24 15.66 18.65
C ARG A 353 34.25 14.50 18.70
N SER A 354 35.53 14.83 18.62
CA SER A 354 36.60 13.98 19.16
C SER A 354 37.68 14.84 19.81
N LEU A 355 37.51 15.09 21.12
CA LEU A 355 38.59 15.24 22.10
C LEU A 355 38.11 14.72 23.45
#